data_AF-A0A9P6H6I8-F1
#
_entry.id   AF-A0A9P6H6I8-F1
#
_cell.length_a   1.000
_cell.length_b   1.000
_cell.length_c   1.000
_cell.angle_alpha   90.00
_cell.angle_beta   90.00
_cell.angle_gamma   90.00
#
_symmetry.space_group_name_H-M   'P 1'
#
loop_
_entity.id
_entity.type
_entity.pdbx_description
1 polymer ?
#
loop_
_entity_poly.entity_id
_entity_poly.type
_entity_poly.pdbx_seq_one_letter_code
_entity_poly.pdbx_strand_id
1 'polypeptide(L)'
;MSSNSTSTSTSHPFIVPNPSDLRSPCPALNALANHGYINRDGRNITVHALVEAMHEVYSLTKPLAYLLALAGVLLCGDGRTVDLHRLAKHNVIEHDASLSRQDTQPPNVYAPICADPILVSKLMRVSQNDFLVLSDLAVTRVIRESEALGGPLNPLRAEVGRAESALILQVFGGERLEVDKSVLCVWLVDGRLPESWQSPRGTVGIRTTVSVGRRIADVMDSIRNRERGRPSPLGPYHLTLFPLSRVLRSLMFGLTS
;
A
#
# COMPACT_ATOMS: atom_id res chain seq x y z
N MET A 1 -29.90 18.34 -8.50
CA MET A 1 -29.14 18.25 -7.23
C MET A 1 -27.67 18.19 -7.60
N SER A 2 -26.99 19.33 -7.53
CA SER A 2 -25.59 19.45 -7.95
C SER A 2 -24.68 18.82 -6.90
N SER A 3 -24.02 17.73 -7.27
CA SER A 3 -22.96 17.11 -6.48
C SER A 3 -21.72 17.99 -6.54
N ASN A 4 -21.42 18.71 -5.47
CA ASN A 4 -20.15 19.41 -5.28
C ASN A 4 -19.03 18.37 -5.12
N SER A 5 -18.33 18.06 -6.21
CA SER A 5 -17.02 17.42 -6.14
C SER A 5 -16.01 18.47 -5.67
N THR A 6 -15.50 18.32 -4.44
CA THR A 6 -14.42 19.15 -3.90
C THR A 6 -13.13 18.84 -4.65
N SER A 7 -12.76 19.69 -5.61
CA SER A 7 -11.42 19.68 -6.20
C SER A 7 -10.40 20.14 -5.15
N THR A 8 -9.24 19.50 -5.06
CA THR A 8 -8.14 19.81 -4.13
C THR A 8 -7.48 21.20 -4.31
N SER A 9 -8.05 22.09 -5.12
CA SER A 9 -7.27 23.07 -5.89
C SER A 9 -6.99 24.44 -5.25
N THR A 10 -7.43 24.74 -4.02
CA THR A 10 -6.98 25.98 -3.33
C THR A 10 -6.80 25.89 -1.81
N SER A 11 -7.64 25.15 -1.08
CA SER A 11 -7.57 25.08 0.40
C SER A 11 -6.55 24.08 0.94
N HIS A 12 -6.21 23.06 0.15
CA HIS A 12 -5.33 21.95 0.55
C HIS A 12 -4.12 21.78 -0.38
N PRO A 13 -3.27 22.83 -0.53
CA PRO A 13 -2.09 22.73 -1.37
C PRO A 13 -1.12 21.69 -0.79
N PHE A 14 -0.44 21.00 -1.69
CA PHE A 14 0.70 20.15 -1.33
C PHE A 14 1.83 21.03 -0.78
N ILE A 15 2.33 20.67 0.40
CA ILE A 15 3.51 21.28 1.01
C ILE A 15 4.46 20.16 1.39
N VAL A 16 5.72 20.28 0.96
CA VAL A 16 6.78 19.35 1.33
C VAL A 16 6.94 19.37 2.86
N PRO A 17 6.95 18.22 3.55
CA PRO A 17 7.15 18.18 5.00
C PRO A 17 8.50 18.77 5.39
N ASN A 18 8.54 19.48 6.52
CA ASN A 18 9.80 19.86 7.14
C ASN A 18 10.51 18.61 7.66
N PRO A 19 11.84 18.64 7.82
CA PRO A 19 12.59 17.52 8.40
C PRO A 19 12.12 17.09 9.80
N SER A 20 11.50 18.01 10.56
CA SER A 20 10.95 17.74 11.89
C SER A 20 9.53 17.16 11.87
N ASP A 21 8.85 17.13 10.73
CA ASP A 21 7.47 16.66 10.62
C ASP A 21 7.43 15.14 10.58
N LEU A 22 6.50 14.53 11.32
CA LEU A 22 6.39 13.08 11.41
C LEU A 22 5.61 12.53 10.22
N ARG A 23 6.11 11.42 9.67
CA ARG A 23 5.43 10.64 8.64
C ARG A 23 5.41 9.17 9.01
N SER A 24 4.57 8.42 8.33
CA SER A 24 4.26 7.01 8.57
C SER A 24 4.70 6.15 7.38
N PRO A 25 4.69 4.81 7.48
CA PRO A 25 4.81 3.94 6.32
C PRO A 25 3.56 4.00 5.40
N CYS A 26 2.46 4.59 5.87
CA CYS A 26 1.21 4.67 5.13
C CYS A 26 1.21 5.89 4.17
N PRO A 27 1.26 5.67 2.84
CA PRO A 27 1.22 6.76 1.85
C PRO A 27 -0.06 7.59 1.93
N ALA A 28 -1.21 6.96 2.24
CA ALA A 28 -2.48 7.66 2.37
C ALA A 28 -2.44 8.77 3.43
N LEU A 29 -1.96 8.44 4.64
CA LEU A 29 -1.91 9.39 5.74
C LEU A 29 -0.82 10.45 5.53
N ASN A 30 0.30 10.08 4.91
CA ASN A 30 1.34 11.04 4.54
C ASN A 30 0.80 12.08 3.57
N ALA A 31 0.00 11.66 2.57
CA ALA A 31 -0.64 12.60 1.66
C ALA A 31 -1.67 13.50 2.36
N LEU A 32 -2.48 12.96 3.27
CA LEU A 32 -3.39 13.80 4.07
C LEU A 32 -2.64 14.88 4.87
N ALA A 33 -1.49 14.53 5.48
CA ALA A 33 -0.67 15.50 6.20
C ALA A 33 0.01 16.51 5.26
N ASN A 34 0.55 16.07 4.12
CA ASN A 34 1.19 16.94 3.13
C ASN A 34 0.21 17.92 2.47
N HIS A 35 -1.08 17.59 2.42
CA HIS A 35 -2.15 18.45 1.93
C HIS A 35 -2.91 19.19 3.05
N GLY A 36 -2.59 18.92 4.32
CA GLY A 36 -3.19 19.61 5.47
C GLY A 36 -4.63 19.22 5.78
N TYR A 37 -5.08 18.03 5.36
CA TYR A 37 -6.35 17.44 5.80
C TYR A 37 -6.29 16.90 7.23
N ILE A 38 -5.09 16.56 7.69
CA ILE A 38 -4.73 16.31 9.09
C ILE A 38 -3.55 17.20 9.44
N ASN A 39 -3.15 17.23 10.72
CA ASN A 39 -2.04 18.04 11.21
C ASN A 39 -0.78 17.82 10.35
N ARG A 40 -0.27 18.90 9.73
CA ARG A 40 0.85 18.85 8.76
C ARG A 40 2.15 18.33 9.37
N ASP A 41 2.34 18.59 10.66
CA ASP A 41 3.47 18.13 11.45
C ASP A 41 3.39 16.62 11.81
N GLY A 42 2.26 15.97 11.50
CA GLY A 42 2.01 14.55 11.74
C GLY A 42 1.80 14.18 13.22
N ARG A 43 1.44 15.13 14.09
CA ARG A 43 1.31 14.91 15.54
C ARG A 43 -0.12 15.07 16.04
N ASN A 44 -0.42 14.40 17.17
CA ASN A 44 -1.66 14.55 17.93
C ASN A 44 -2.93 14.38 17.09
N ILE A 45 -2.94 13.42 16.15
CA ILE A 45 -4.06 13.24 15.23
C ILE A 45 -5.14 12.41 15.91
N THR A 46 -6.36 12.94 15.98
CA THR A 46 -7.52 12.28 16.62
C THR A 46 -8.18 11.27 15.69
N VAL A 47 -8.97 10.35 16.26
CA VAL A 47 -9.85 9.45 15.48
C VAL A 47 -10.76 10.24 14.56
N HIS A 48 -11.39 11.32 15.06
CA HIS A 48 -12.29 12.15 14.27
C HIS A 48 -11.60 12.80 13.06
N ALA A 49 -10.41 13.37 13.26
CA ALA A 49 -9.63 13.98 12.17
C ALA A 49 -9.27 12.95 11.08
N LEU A 50 -8.86 11.74 11.48
CA LEU A 50 -8.58 10.66 10.54
C LEU A 50 -9.84 10.22 9.77
N VAL A 51 -10.98 10.10 10.46
CA VAL A 51 -12.25 9.67 9.85
C VAL A 51 -12.70 10.65 8.79
N GLU A 52 -12.77 11.94 9.13
CA GLU A 52 -13.24 12.97 8.19
C GLU A 52 -12.28 13.11 7.01
N ALA A 53 -10.96 13.13 7.26
CA ALA A 53 -9.96 13.23 6.18
C ALA A 53 -9.98 12.02 5.22
N MET A 54 -10.06 10.79 5.73
CA MET A 54 -10.16 9.60 4.89
C MET A 54 -11.49 9.51 4.13
N HIS A 55 -12.58 9.95 4.77
CA HIS A 55 -13.89 10.01 4.13
C HIS A 55 -13.91 11.03 2.99
N GLU A 56 -13.39 12.23 3.23
CA GLU A 56 -13.36 13.32 2.27
C GLU A 56 -12.46 13.00 1.08
N VAL A 57 -11.22 12.60 1.32
CA VAL A 57 -10.19 12.51 0.27
C VAL A 57 -10.22 11.19 -0.51
N TYR A 58 -10.55 10.09 0.18
CA TYR A 58 -10.48 8.75 -0.39
C TYR A 58 -11.86 8.08 -0.54
N SER A 59 -12.95 8.81 -0.28
CA SER A 59 -14.32 8.28 -0.31
C SER A 59 -14.50 7.03 0.56
N LEU A 60 -13.73 6.86 1.64
CA LEU A 60 -13.93 5.73 2.55
C LEU A 60 -15.27 5.89 3.26
N THR A 61 -16.05 4.82 3.42
CA THR A 61 -17.26 4.90 4.24
C THR A 61 -16.89 5.20 5.70
N LYS A 62 -17.72 5.98 6.42
CA LYS A 62 -17.48 6.27 7.84
C LYS A 62 -17.20 5.04 8.70
N PRO A 63 -17.90 3.89 8.52
CA PRO A 63 -17.55 2.67 9.26
C PRO A 63 -16.15 2.15 8.97
N LEU A 64 -15.70 2.13 7.70
CA LEU A 64 -14.34 1.71 7.36
C LEU A 64 -13.31 2.70 7.92
N ALA A 65 -13.53 3.99 7.70
CA ALA A 65 -12.65 5.05 8.18
C ALA A 65 -12.53 5.02 9.72
N TYR A 66 -13.64 4.80 10.43
CA TYR A 66 -13.65 4.69 11.89
C TYR A 66 -12.89 3.45 12.38
N LEU A 67 -13.08 2.30 11.74
CA LEU A 67 -12.34 1.08 12.05
C LEU A 67 -10.82 1.30 11.94
N LEU A 68 -10.37 1.88 10.83
CA LEU A 68 -8.94 2.13 10.57
C LEU A 68 -8.37 3.19 11.54
N ALA A 69 -9.09 4.29 11.74
CA ALA A 69 -8.69 5.38 12.62
C ALA A 69 -8.61 4.92 14.09
N LEU A 70 -9.62 4.18 14.56
CA LEU A 70 -9.65 3.66 15.92
C LEU A 70 -8.53 2.64 16.14
N ALA A 71 -8.28 1.73 15.20
CA ALA A 71 -7.16 0.79 15.29
C ALA A 71 -5.81 1.51 15.38
N GLY A 72 -5.58 2.52 14.53
CA GLY A 72 -4.35 3.33 14.58
C GLY A 72 -4.15 4.03 15.92
N VAL A 73 -5.19 4.68 16.45
CA VAL A 73 -5.10 5.41 17.73
C VAL A 73 -4.96 4.47 18.93
N LEU A 74 -5.70 3.37 18.99
CA LEU A 74 -5.63 2.45 20.12
C LEU A 74 -4.37 1.58 20.13
N LEU A 75 -3.91 1.12 18.97
CA LEU A 75 -2.79 0.18 18.88
C LEU A 75 -1.43 0.88 18.80
N CYS A 76 -1.36 2.05 18.15
CA CYS A 76 -0.10 2.76 17.92
C CYS A 76 0.01 4.06 18.73
N GLY A 77 -1.12 4.70 19.05
CA GLY A 77 -1.20 5.98 19.75
C GLY A 77 -1.20 5.87 21.28
N ASP A 78 -1.75 6.90 21.94
CA ASP A 78 -1.91 7.01 23.39
C ASP A 78 -3.34 6.72 23.88
N GLY A 79 -4.21 6.25 22.98
CA GLY A 79 -5.63 6.02 23.22
C GLY A 79 -6.55 7.21 22.93
N ARG A 80 -6.00 8.42 22.72
CA ARG A 80 -6.74 9.62 22.31
C ARG A 80 -6.30 10.15 20.95
N THR A 81 -5.00 10.14 20.71
CA THR A 81 -4.36 10.61 19.49
C THR A 81 -3.26 9.65 19.04
N VAL A 82 -2.82 9.84 17.80
CA VAL A 82 -1.65 9.15 17.25
C VAL A 82 -0.75 10.13 16.51
N ASP A 83 0.56 9.99 16.73
CA ASP A 83 1.59 10.59 15.89
C ASP A 83 1.90 9.67 14.71
N LEU A 84 2.04 10.18 13.49
CA LEU A 84 2.19 9.35 12.29
C LEU A 84 3.37 8.38 12.37
N HIS A 85 4.48 8.78 12.98
CA HIS A 85 5.65 7.91 13.13
C HIS A 85 5.37 6.67 13.98
N ARG A 86 4.41 6.74 14.91
CA ARG A 86 4.02 5.60 15.76
C ARG A 86 3.44 4.43 14.97
N LEU A 87 2.85 4.71 13.81
CA LEU A 87 2.33 3.68 12.91
C LEU A 87 3.46 2.85 12.27
N ALA A 88 4.71 3.30 12.32
CA ALA A 88 5.87 2.55 11.85
C ALA A 88 6.31 1.46 12.83
N LYS A 89 5.71 1.35 14.03
CA LYS A 89 6.13 0.35 15.03
C LYS A 89 5.88 -1.05 14.47
N HIS A 90 6.95 -1.80 14.31
CA HIS A 90 6.93 -3.08 13.62
C HIS A 90 6.07 -4.11 14.35
N ASN A 91 5.35 -4.92 13.58
CA ASN A 91 4.44 -5.98 14.05
C ASN A 91 3.26 -5.50 14.91
N VAL A 92 2.85 -4.22 14.82
CA VAL A 92 1.60 -3.71 15.44
C VAL A 92 0.48 -3.55 14.41
N ILE A 93 0.67 -2.66 13.45
CA ILE A 93 -0.14 -2.57 12.22
C ILE A 93 0.79 -2.82 11.03
N GLU A 94 1.90 -2.07 11.00
CA GLU A 94 3.03 -2.26 10.11
C GLU A 94 3.52 -3.71 10.08
N HIS A 95 3.91 -4.15 8.89
CA HIS A 95 4.37 -5.49 8.60
C HIS A 95 5.33 -5.55 7.40
N ASP A 96 6.14 -6.61 7.38
CA ASP A 96 7.00 -6.97 6.26
C ASP A 96 6.21 -7.25 4.96
N ALA A 97 6.93 -7.37 3.84
CA ALA A 97 6.37 -7.56 2.51
C ALA A 97 5.45 -6.40 2.08
N SER A 98 5.76 -5.18 2.53
CA SER A 98 5.13 -3.96 2.02
C SER A 98 5.39 -3.81 0.52
N LEU A 99 4.42 -3.21 -0.21
CA LEU A 99 4.53 -3.00 -1.67
C LEU A 99 5.65 -2.04 -2.07
N SER A 100 5.96 -1.09 -1.19
CA SER A 100 6.86 0.04 -1.51
C SER A 100 7.83 0.40 -0.38
N ARG A 101 7.79 -0.27 0.78
CA ARG A 101 8.69 -0.02 1.91
C ARG A 101 9.55 -1.27 2.14
N GLN A 102 10.80 -1.06 2.53
CA GLN A 102 11.68 -2.15 2.96
C GLN A 102 11.16 -2.75 4.26
N ASP A 103 11.42 -4.04 4.44
CA ASP A 103 11.11 -4.77 5.67
C ASP A 103 11.93 -4.22 6.84
N THR A 104 11.41 -4.38 8.05
CA THR A 104 12.09 -3.88 9.25
C THR A 104 13.30 -4.73 9.57
N GLN A 105 14.49 -4.15 9.44
CA GLN A 105 15.75 -4.84 9.76
C GLN A 105 15.97 -4.89 11.28
N PRO A 106 16.22 -6.07 11.89
CA PRO A 106 16.67 -6.15 13.28
C PRO A 106 17.98 -5.36 13.49
N PRO A 107 18.16 -4.67 14.63
CA PRO A 107 17.30 -4.62 15.81
C PRO A 107 16.27 -3.47 15.81
N ASN A 108 15.97 -2.87 14.65
CA ASN A 108 15.08 -1.71 14.59
C ASN A 108 13.66 -2.07 15.04
N VAL A 109 13.07 -1.19 15.85
CA VAL A 109 11.69 -1.33 16.34
C VAL A 109 10.67 -0.67 15.41
N TYR A 110 11.13 0.31 14.62
CA TYR A 110 10.32 1.04 13.66
C TYR A 110 10.77 0.75 12.23
N ALA A 111 9.80 0.56 11.35
CA ALA A 111 10.02 0.32 9.94
C ALA A 111 10.48 1.58 9.19
N PRO A 112 11.18 1.41 8.06
CA PRO A 112 11.43 2.49 7.12
C PRO A 112 10.12 3.14 6.63
N ILE A 113 10.00 4.46 6.76
CA ILE A 113 8.78 5.20 6.38
C ILE A 113 8.82 5.69 4.92
N CYS A 114 10.02 5.92 4.38
CA CYS A 114 10.22 6.36 3.01
C CYS A 114 9.95 5.21 2.03
N ALA A 115 9.39 5.55 0.87
CA ALA A 115 9.27 4.59 -0.21
C ALA A 115 10.66 4.18 -0.71
N ASP A 116 10.85 2.89 -0.92
CA ASP A 116 12.06 2.34 -1.49
C ASP A 116 12.01 2.43 -3.03
N PRO A 117 12.99 3.09 -3.67
CA PRO A 117 12.95 3.31 -5.11
C PRO A 117 13.03 2.01 -5.93
N ILE A 118 13.67 0.96 -5.41
CA ILE A 118 13.79 -0.33 -6.08
C ILE A 118 12.44 -1.06 -6.02
N LEU A 119 11.77 -1.08 -4.86
CA LEU A 119 10.45 -1.70 -4.70
C LEU A 119 9.38 -0.98 -5.52
N VAL A 120 9.37 0.36 -5.50
CA VAL A 120 8.47 1.14 -6.37
C VAL A 120 8.74 0.84 -7.83
N SER A 121 10.01 0.79 -8.25
CA SER A 121 10.35 0.44 -9.64
C SER A 121 9.92 -0.98 -10.02
N LYS A 122 10.09 -1.97 -9.13
CA LYS A 122 9.60 -3.34 -9.32
C LYS A 122 8.08 -3.35 -9.51
N LEU A 123 7.34 -2.64 -8.65
CA LEU A 123 5.87 -2.52 -8.75
C LEU A 123 5.44 -1.87 -10.07
N MET A 124 6.09 -0.78 -10.50
CA MET A 124 5.75 -0.12 -11.77
C MET A 124 6.05 -1.00 -12.99
N ARG A 125 7.03 -1.90 -12.90
CA ARG A 125 7.46 -2.79 -14.00
C ARG A 125 6.79 -4.16 -14.01
N VAL A 126 5.90 -4.45 -13.05
CA VAL A 126 5.20 -5.75 -12.99
C VAL A 126 4.28 -5.96 -14.20
N SER A 127 3.81 -4.86 -14.80
CA SER A 127 2.94 -4.83 -15.99
C SER A 127 3.57 -3.92 -17.05
N GLN A 128 3.30 -4.19 -18.33
CA GLN A 128 3.73 -3.33 -19.45
C GLN A 128 2.74 -2.20 -19.75
N ASN A 129 1.52 -2.25 -19.21
CA ASN A 129 0.51 -1.21 -19.42
C ASN A 129 0.82 0.05 -18.59
N ASP A 130 0.19 1.17 -18.90
CA ASP A 130 0.30 2.41 -18.10
C ASP A 130 -0.46 2.37 -16.77
N PHE A 131 -1.23 1.30 -16.54
CA PHE A 131 -2.01 1.07 -15.34
C PHE A 131 -1.69 -0.29 -14.71
N LEU A 132 -1.95 -0.40 -13.40
CA LEU A 132 -1.93 -1.64 -12.64
C LEU A 132 -3.35 -2.13 -12.39
N VAL A 133 -3.55 -3.44 -12.49
CA VAL A 133 -4.82 -4.09 -12.17
C VAL A 133 -4.69 -5.06 -11.00
N LEU A 134 -5.79 -5.70 -10.61
CA LEU A 134 -5.83 -6.64 -9.49
C LEU A 134 -4.76 -7.74 -9.57
N SER A 135 -4.56 -8.36 -10.75
CA SER A 135 -3.57 -9.42 -10.92
C SER A 135 -2.14 -8.92 -10.72
N ASP A 136 -1.85 -7.67 -11.06
CA ASP A 136 -0.52 -7.08 -10.92
C ASP A 136 -0.15 -6.88 -9.45
N LEU A 137 -1.11 -6.41 -8.63
CA LEU A 137 -0.92 -6.31 -7.19
C LEU A 137 -0.84 -7.70 -6.54
N ALA A 138 -1.62 -8.68 -7.01
CA ALA A 138 -1.53 -10.05 -6.53
C ALA A 138 -0.16 -10.68 -6.81
N VAL A 139 0.38 -10.52 -8.03
CA VAL A 139 1.76 -10.94 -8.38
C VAL A 139 2.77 -10.26 -7.48
N THR A 140 2.65 -8.94 -7.30
CA THR A 140 3.56 -8.19 -6.43
C THR A 140 3.51 -8.69 -5.00
N ARG A 141 2.32 -8.98 -4.45
CA ARG A 141 2.16 -9.55 -3.11
C ARG A 141 2.81 -10.93 -2.98
N VAL A 142 2.65 -11.82 -3.97
CA VAL A 142 3.33 -13.13 -3.96
C VAL A 142 4.85 -12.95 -3.91
N ILE A 143 5.40 -12.07 -4.75
CA ILE A 143 6.84 -11.78 -4.79
C ILE A 143 7.30 -11.23 -3.44
N ARG A 144 6.64 -10.18 -2.95
CA ARG A 144 7.03 -9.51 -1.69
C ARG A 144 6.94 -10.45 -0.49
N GLU A 145 5.91 -11.28 -0.41
CA GLU A 145 5.77 -12.27 0.68
C GLU A 145 6.82 -13.39 0.61
N SER A 146 7.33 -13.72 -0.59
CA SER A 146 8.44 -14.67 -0.74
C SER A 146 9.81 -14.07 -0.37
N GLU A 147 9.93 -12.75 -0.42
CA GLU A 147 11.14 -11.97 -0.10
C GLU A 147 11.13 -11.45 1.36
N ALA A 148 10.11 -11.79 2.15
CA ALA A 148 9.92 -11.22 3.49
C ALA A 148 11.04 -11.62 4.46
N LEU A 149 11.67 -10.64 5.10
CA LEU A 149 12.82 -10.85 6.00
C LEU A 149 12.45 -11.72 7.21
N GLY A 150 11.28 -11.47 7.82
CA GLY A 150 10.77 -12.23 8.97
C GLY A 150 10.26 -13.64 8.63
N GLY A 151 10.40 -14.10 7.37
CA GLY A 151 9.80 -15.34 6.89
C GLY A 151 8.31 -15.19 6.56
N PRO A 152 7.55 -16.30 6.50
CA PRO A 152 6.14 -16.26 6.13
C PRO A 152 5.31 -15.35 7.04
N LEU A 153 4.56 -14.43 6.45
CA LEU A 153 3.63 -13.58 7.20
C LEU A 153 2.59 -14.42 7.94
N ASN A 154 2.24 -13.98 9.15
CA ASN A 154 1.07 -14.54 9.82
C ASN A 154 -0.23 -14.15 9.05
N PRO A 155 -1.33 -14.91 9.24
CA PRO A 155 -2.57 -14.70 8.48
C PRO A 155 -3.15 -13.28 8.60
N LEU A 156 -3.00 -12.65 9.76
CA LEU A 156 -3.48 -11.29 9.99
C LEU A 156 -2.71 -10.27 9.14
N ARG A 157 -1.36 -10.35 9.09
CA ARG A 157 -0.56 -9.45 8.25
C ARG A 157 -0.75 -9.69 6.76
N ALA A 158 -0.92 -10.96 6.37
CA ALA A 158 -1.26 -11.30 4.99
C ALA A 158 -2.64 -10.76 4.58
N GLU A 159 -3.61 -10.69 5.51
CA GLU A 159 -4.90 -10.02 5.26
C GLU A 159 -4.73 -8.50 5.15
N VAL A 160 -3.97 -7.86 6.05
CA VAL A 160 -3.71 -6.41 5.99
C VAL A 160 -3.08 -6.02 4.65
N GLY A 161 -2.03 -6.72 4.21
CA GLY A 161 -1.39 -6.41 2.94
C GLY A 161 -2.28 -6.61 1.69
N ARG A 162 -3.22 -7.56 1.75
CA ARG A 162 -4.26 -7.72 0.70
C ARG A 162 -5.30 -6.60 0.77
N ALA A 163 -5.70 -6.18 1.97
CA ALA A 163 -6.62 -5.07 2.17
C ALA A 163 -6.02 -3.74 1.69
N GLU A 164 -4.74 -3.47 1.95
CA GLU A 164 -4.02 -2.30 1.42
C GLU A 164 -4.02 -2.28 -0.11
N SER A 165 -3.74 -3.43 -0.74
CA SER A 165 -3.79 -3.58 -2.20
C SER A 165 -5.21 -3.34 -2.74
N ALA A 166 -6.23 -3.84 -2.05
CA ALA A 166 -7.63 -3.59 -2.38
C ALA A 166 -8.02 -2.11 -2.24
N LEU A 167 -7.50 -1.41 -1.22
CA LEU A 167 -7.72 0.02 -1.05
C LEU A 167 -7.07 0.82 -2.19
N ILE A 168 -5.84 0.48 -2.60
CA ILE A 168 -5.20 1.11 -3.76
C ILE A 168 -6.07 0.98 -5.01
N LEU A 169 -6.57 -0.24 -5.30
CA LEU A 169 -7.42 -0.47 -6.47
C LEU A 169 -8.73 0.31 -6.42
N GLN A 170 -9.40 0.34 -5.27
CA GLN A 170 -10.70 1.00 -5.12
C GLN A 170 -10.57 2.52 -5.11
N VAL A 171 -9.50 3.06 -4.53
CA VAL A 171 -9.26 4.50 -4.42
C VAL A 171 -8.74 5.08 -5.73
N PHE A 172 -7.77 4.43 -6.39
CA PHE A 172 -7.14 5.02 -7.56
C PHE A 172 -7.64 4.42 -8.89
N GLY A 173 -8.29 3.26 -8.85
CA GLY A 173 -8.69 2.54 -10.06
C GLY A 173 -10.12 2.78 -10.53
N GLY A 174 -10.93 3.52 -9.76
CA GLY A 174 -12.34 3.78 -10.06
C GLY A 174 -13.15 2.50 -10.29
N GLU A 175 -14.17 2.57 -11.14
CA GLU A 175 -15.05 1.42 -11.45
C GLU A 175 -14.31 0.26 -12.13
N ARG A 176 -13.23 0.55 -12.85
CA ARG A 176 -12.44 -0.45 -13.59
C ARG A 176 -11.37 -1.14 -12.75
N LEU A 177 -11.06 -0.60 -11.57
CA LEU A 177 -9.91 -1.03 -10.75
C LEU A 177 -8.58 -1.00 -11.54
N GLU A 178 -8.44 0.01 -12.41
CA GLU A 178 -7.24 0.27 -13.24
C GLU A 178 -6.50 1.48 -12.68
N VAL A 179 -5.42 1.23 -11.94
CA VAL A 179 -4.67 2.27 -11.22
C VAL A 179 -3.58 2.84 -12.12
N ASP A 180 -3.70 4.11 -12.49
CA ASP A 180 -2.69 4.83 -13.25
C ASP A 180 -1.34 4.82 -12.51
N LYS A 181 -0.29 4.32 -13.17
CA LYS A 181 1.05 4.18 -12.57
C LYS A 181 1.69 5.52 -12.25
N SER A 182 1.48 6.54 -13.07
CA SER A 182 2.06 7.87 -12.85
C SER A 182 1.49 8.50 -11.57
N VAL A 183 0.18 8.36 -11.36
CA VAL A 183 -0.51 8.81 -10.15
C VAL A 183 -0.06 8.01 -8.93
N LEU A 184 -0.04 6.68 -9.04
CA LEU A 184 0.34 5.81 -7.93
C LEU A 184 1.79 6.03 -7.51
N CYS A 185 2.71 6.21 -8.45
CA CYS A 185 4.12 6.45 -8.17
C CYS A 185 4.32 7.72 -7.34
N VAL A 186 3.75 8.85 -7.79
CA VAL A 186 3.83 10.13 -7.08
C VAL A 186 3.18 10.03 -5.69
N TRP A 187 2.04 9.36 -5.57
CA TRP A 187 1.39 9.19 -4.28
C TRP A 187 2.19 8.30 -3.31
N LEU A 188 2.80 7.21 -3.79
CA LEU A 188 3.62 6.31 -2.97
C LEU A 188 4.90 6.98 -2.48
N VAL A 189 5.56 7.74 -3.36
CA VAL A 189 6.89 8.34 -3.14
C VAL A 189 6.78 9.68 -2.42
N ASP A 190 6.01 10.61 -2.97
CA ASP A 190 5.95 11.99 -2.49
C ASP A 190 4.84 12.21 -1.46
N GLY A 191 3.90 11.26 -1.33
CA GLY A 191 2.67 11.48 -0.58
C GLY A 191 1.92 12.69 -1.16
N ARG A 192 1.81 12.74 -2.49
CA ARG A 192 1.16 13.85 -3.20
C ARG A 192 -0.02 13.33 -4.01
N LEU A 193 -1.15 14.01 -3.88
CA LEU A 193 -2.33 13.79 -4.72
C LEU A 193 -2.20 14.63 -6.00
N PRO A 194 -2.73 14.16 -7.15
CA PRO A 194 -2.84 14.99 -8.35
C PRO A 194 -3.55 16.33 -8.06
N GLU A 195 -3.19 17.40 -8.77
CA GLU A 195 -3.88 18.69 -8.63
C GLU A 195 -5.34 18.61 -9.08
N SER A 196 -5.64 17.72 -10.03
CA SER A 196 -6.99 17.39 -10.47
C SER A 196 -7.64 16.29 -9.63
N TRP A 197 -7.08 15.94 -8.47
CA TRP A 197 -7.60 14.87 -7.63
C TRP A 197 -9.05 15.15 -7.28
N GLN A 198 -9.88 14.16 -7.58
CA GLN A 198 -11.26 14.07 -7.16
C GLN A 198 -11.39 12.74 -6.47
N SER A 199 -12.02 12.74 -5.30
CA SER A 199 -12.28 11.51 -4.57
C SER A 199 -13.05 10.52 -5.49
N PRO A 200 -12.83 9.20 -5.30
CA PRO A 200 -13.44 8.18 -6.16
C PRO A 200 -14.95 8.39 -6.34
N ARG A 201 -15.46 8.18 -7.57
CA ARG A 201 -16.90 8.10 -7.82
C ARG A 201 -17.42 6.80 -7.20
N GLY A 202 -17.99 6.90 -6.00
CA GLY A 202 -18.47 5.76 -5.21
C GLY A 202 -17.80 5.66 -3.84
N THR A 203 -18.36 4.83 -2.95
CA THR A 203 -17.84 4.68 -1.58
C THR A 203 -16.99 3.41 -1.43
N VAL A 204 -15.80 3.55 -0.85
CA VAL A 204 -14.93 2.42 -0.51
C VAL A 204 -15.31 1.91 0.89
N GLY A 205 -15.92 0.74 0.97
CA GLY A 205 -16.48 0.20 2.22
C GLY A 205 -15.78 -1.06 2.71
N ILE A 206 -16.12 -1.49 3.94
CA ILE A 206 -15.58 -2.71 4.55
C ILE A 206 -15.88 -3.94 3.66
N ARG A 207 -17.14 -4.11 3.27
CA ARG A 207 -17.57 -5.29 2.49
C ARG A 207 -16.92 -5.36 1.11
N THR A 208 -16.81 -4.22 0.41
CA THR A 208 -16.18 -4.15 -0.91
C THR A 208 -14.68 -4.41 -0.82
N THR A 209 -14.02 -3.84 0.19
CA THR A 209 -12.59 -4.04 0.44
C THR A 209 -12.28 -5.50 0.75
N VAL A 210 -13.06 -6.14 1.62
CA VAL A 210 -12.93 -7.59 1.90
C VAL A 210 -13.17 -8.42 0.65
N SER A 211 -14.15 -8.07 -0.18
CA SER A 211 -14.43 -8.78 -1.44
C SER A 211 -13.27 -8.68 -2.44
N VAL A 212 -12.70 -7.49 -2.64
CA VAL A 212 -11.53 -7.29 -3.50
C VAL A 212 -10.30 -7.99 -2.91
N GLY A 213 -10.09 -7.92 -1.60
CA GLY A 213 -9.00 -8.62 -0.90
C GLY A 213 -9.06 -10.14 -1.08
N ARG A 214 -10.26 -10.75 -1.05
CA ARG A 214 -10.45 -12.17 -1.37
C ARG A 214 -10.09 -12.50 -2.82
N ARG A 215 -10.53 -11.69 -3.78
CA ARG A 215 -10.17 -11.87 -5.20
C ARG A 215 -8.65 -11.80 -5.40
N ILE A 216 -7.96 -10.92 -4.69
CA ILE A 216 -6.49 -10.86 -4.69
C ILE A 216 -5.92 -12.18 -4.15
N ALA A 217 -6.44 -12.67 -3.03
CA ALA A 217 -6.04 -13.95 -2.44
C ALA A 217 -6.19 -15.14 -3.41
N ASP A 218 -7.33 -15.24 -4.08
CA ASP A 218 -7.62 -16.31 -5.04
C ASP A 218 -6.59 -16.32 -6.19
N VAL A 219 -6.22 -15.13 -6.68
CA VAL A 219 -5.17 -14.98 -7.70
C VAL A 219 -3.79 -15.35 -7.15
N MET A 220 -3.46 -14.91 -5.93
CA MET A 220 -2.20 -15.27 -5.26
C MET A 220 -2.07 -16.79 -5.11
N ASP A 221 -3.14 -17.47 -4.70
CA ASP A 221 -3.15 -18.92 -4.52
C ASP A 221 -3.04 -19.65 -5.87
N SER A 222 -3.68 -19.13 -6.92
CA SER A 222 -3.51 -19.65 -8.29
C SER A 222 -2.05 -19.56 -8.75
N ILE A 223 -1.37 -18.44 -8.50
CA ILE A 223 0.05 -18.25 -8.84
C ILE A 223 0.92 -19.27 -8.09
N ARG A 224 0.76 -19.38 -6.77
CA ARG A 224 1.52 -20.30 -5.93
C ARG A 224 1.33 -21.76 -6.34
N ASN A 225 0.10 -22.15 -6.67
CA ASN A 225 -0.20 -23.52 -7.09
C ASN A 225 0.41 -23.85 -8.46
N ARG A 226 0.44 -22.89 -9.40
CA ARG A 226 1.13 -23.06 -10.68
C ARG A 226 2.63 -23.22 -10.52
N GLU A 227 3.25 -22.52 -9.57
CA GLU A 227 4.68 -22.65 -9.28
C GLU A 227 5.02 -24.00 -8.62
N ARG A 228 4.19 -24.48 -7.67
CA ARG A 228 4.37 -25.80 -7.05
C ARG A 228 4.17 -26.97 -8.03
N GLY A 229 3.30 -26.80 -9.02
CA GLY A 229 3.03 -27.82 -10.05
C GLY A 229 4.04 -27.86 -11.20
N ARG A 230 5.01 -26.95 -11.27
CA ARG A 230 6.05 -27.01 -12.31
C ARG A 230 7.05 -28.12 -11.97
N PRO A 231 7.30 -29.09 -12.89
CA PRO A 231 8.34 -30.08 -12.68
C PRO A 231 9.70 -29.38 -12.52
N SER A 232 10.48 -29.83 -11.54
CA SER A 232 11.83 -29.30 -11.30
C SER A 232 12.63 -29.37 -12.60
N PRO A 233 13.27 -28.28 -13.06
CA PRO A 233 14.17 -28.32 -14.21
C PRO A 233 15.45 -29.13 -13.93
N LEU A 234 15.66 -29.54 -12.67
CA LEU A 234 16.75 -30.42 -12.25
C LEU A 234 16.13 -31.73 -11.78
N GLY A 235 16.49 -32.84 -12.44
CA GLY A 235 16.03 -34.19 -12.10
C GLY A 235 16.39 -34.63 -10.67
N PRO A 236 16.04 -35.87 -10.28
CA PRO A 236 15.90 -36.31 -8.88
C PRO A 236 17.20 -36.40 -8.05
N TYR A 237 18.30 -35.85 -8.52
CA TYR A 237 19.59 -35.88 -7.84
C TYR A 237 20.12 -34.45 -7.70
N HIS A 238 19.63 -33.69 -6.73
CA HIS A 238 20.40 -32.68 -5.99
C HIS A 238 19.50 -31.96 -4.97
N LEU A 239 19.57 -32.38 -3.72
CA LEU A 239 19.12 -31.60 -2.56
C LEU A 239 20.20 -30.58 -2.23
N THR A 240 20.16 -29.38 -2.82
CA THR A 240 20.86 -28.20 -2.27
C THR A 240 20.22 -26.91 -2.75
N LEU A 241 19.73 -26.12 -1.77
CA LEU A 241 19.44 -24.68 -1.77
C LEU A 241 18.78 -24.08 -3.02
N PHE A 242 17.49 -23.77 -2.90
CA PHE A 242 16.75 -22.89 -3.81
C PHE A 242 17.45 -21.52 -3.95
N PRO A 243 17.83 -21.08 -5.16
CA PRO A 243 17.90 -19.67 -5.49
C PRO A 243 16.66 -19.31 -6.31
N LEU A 244 15.83 -18.39 -5.80
CA LEU A 244 14.77 -17.73 -6.57
C LEU A 244 15.37 -17.12 -7.84
N SER A 245 15.28 -17.82 -8.98
CA SER A 245 15.74 -17.27 -10.24
C SER A 245 14.98 -17.85 -11.43
N ARG A 246 13.99 -17.07 -11.89
CA ARG A 246 13.62 -16.97 -13.31
C ARG A 246 12.70 -15.79 -13.64
N VAL A 247 11.92 -15.28 -12.69
CA VAL A 247 11.12 -14.05 -12.89
C VAL A 247 12.02 -12.80 -13.04
N LEU A 248 13.18 -12.78 -12.38
CA LEU A 248 14.14 -11.66 -12.47
C LEU A 248 14.99 -11.63 -13.76
N ARG A 249 15.07 -12.72 -14.54
CA ARG A 249 15.90 -12.74 -15.77
C ARG A 249 15.23 -12.05 -16.96
N SER A 250 13.90 -12.01 -17.01
CA SER A 250 13.18 -11.35 -18.10
C SER A 250 13.16 -9.82 -18.01
N LEU A 251 13.62 -9.25 -16.90
CA LEU A 251 13.71 -7.80 -16.67
C LEU A 251 15.12 -7.22 -16.81
N MET A 252 16.16 -8.06 -17.02
CA MET A 252 17.57 -7.63 -17.07
C MET A 252 18.25 -7.75 -18.45
N PHE A 253 17.62 -8.37 -19.46
CA PHE A 253 18.21 -8.54 -20.81
C PHE A 253 17.26 -8.11 -21.93
N GLY A 254 16.68 -6.92 -21.79
CA GLY A 254 15.87 -6.27 -22.83
C GLY A 254 16.57 -5.08 -23.48
N LEU A 255 17.86 -5.18 -23.80
CA LEU A 255 18.59 -4.20 -24.62
C LEU A 255 19.68 -4.93 -25.42
N THR A 256 19.32 -5.46 -26.58
CA THR A 256 20.19 -5.59 -27.77
C THR A 256 19.34 -6.04 -28.95
N SER A 257 18.87 -5.09 -29.75
CA SER A 257 18.89 -5.07 -31.23
C SER A 257 18.30 -3.74 -31.68
#